data_AF-A0A9W4WYK2-F1
#
_entry.id   AF-A0A9W4WYK2-F1
#
_cell.length_a   1.000
_cell.length_b   1.000
_cell.length_c   1.000
_cell.angle_alpha   90.00
_cell.angle_beta   90.00
_cell.angle_gamma   90.00
#
_symmetry.space_group_name_H-M   'P 1'
#
loop_
_entity.id
_entity.type
_entity.pdbx_description
1 polymer ?
#
loop_
_entity_poly.entity_id
_entity_poly.type
_entity_poly.pdbx_seq_one_letter_code
_entity_poly.pdbx_strand_id
1 'polypeptide(L)'
;MTELRQINKQEFLQELQKRLHDKQLTEQAVAKILEENLKNMSKKELNEREQIQKVLNVASKKNNGEIGKPDLIYYNAENNLLILGEVKPSINFHKSKILSEPVPIKYCVDGIIHYLNCFDRNHLLKYYKKHELEEILAKIKDLKLIGLAATDDRRNGIKKISTFSAEYKDNVSFAIDIDPVLDVKTFLNEEDYLNIFAKKSNDYKNMVNEVDKVSNEVNNMLRSIDSQFRPIVLSGGIISLFTNDTDNNFKDNFNNLDKESLFEDFFASIKENLKK
;
A
#
# COMPACT_ATOMS: atom_id res chain seq x y z
N MET A 1 32.55 -21.87 36.57
CA MET A 1 32.94 -21.33 35.24
C MET A 1 32.10 -22.07 34.22
N THR A 2 31.10 -21.38 33.69
CA THR A 2 29.98 -22.00 32.96
C THR A 2 30.24 -21.85 31.46
N GLU A 3 30.49 -22.97 30.79
CA GLU A 3 30.68 -23.04 29.34
C GLU A 3 29.38 -22.67 28.61
N LEU A 4 29.40 -21.53 27.93
CA LEU A 4 28.35 -21.11 27.00
C LEU A 4 28.45 -21.98 25.74
N ARG A 5 27.51 -22.92 25.57
CA ARG A 5 27.30 -23.69 24.35
C ARG A 5 27.08 -22.74 23.16
N GLN A 6 27.97 -22.80 22.17
CA GLN A 6 27.73 -22.25 20.84
C GLN A 6 26.60 -23.08 20.20
N ILE A 7 25.41 -22.49 20.08
CA ILE A 7 24.31 -23.07 19.33
C ILE A 7 24.69 -22.99 17.84
N ASN A 8 24.66 -24.14 17.16
CA ASN A 8 24.97 -24.24 15.74
C ASN A 8 23.94 -23.44 14.92
N LYS A 9 24.41 -22.54 14.05
CA LYS A 9 23.57 -21.67 13.21
C LYS A 9 22.51 -22.46 12.41
N GLN A 10 22.82 -23.71 12.04
CA GLN A 10 21.85 -24.58 11.35
C GLN A 10 20.72 -25.08 12.27
N GLU A 11 21.00 -25.39 13.53
CA GLU A 11 19.99 -25.80 14.51
C GLU A 11 19.05 -24.63 14.84
N PHE A 12 19.58 -23.41 14.94
CA PHE A 12 18.78 -22.20 15.14
C PHE A 12 17.83 -21.94 13.97
N LEU A 13 18.30 -22.11 12.72
CA LEU A 13 17.49 -21.93 11.51
C LEU A 13 16.40 -23.01 11.38
N GLN A 14 16.72 -24.26 11.71
CA GLN A 14 15.73 -25.35 11.71
C GLN A 14 14.68 -25.17 12.81
N GLU A 15 15.06 -24.67 13.98
CA GLU A 15 14.11 -24.37 15.05
C GLU A 15 13.23 -23.15 14.73
N LEU A 16 13.75 -22.17 13.98
CA LEU A 16 12.98 -21.06 13.44
C LEU A 16 11.96 -21.53 12.40
N GLN A 17 12.37 -22.40 11.47
CA GLN A 17 11.49 -22.99 10.45
C GLN A 17 10.38 -23.85 11.08
N LYS A 18 10.72 -24.62 12.12
CA LYS A 18 9.74 -25.42 12.89
C LYS A 18 8.73 -24.54 13.63
N ARG A 19 9.17 -23.42 14.23
CA ARG A 19 8.29 -22.44 14.90
C ARG A 19 7.42 -21.64 13.93
N LEU A 20 7.88 -21.45 12.68
CA LEU A 20 7.14 -20.83 11.57
C LEU A 20 6.03 -21.73 11.02
N HIS A 21 6.15 -23.05 11.16
CA HIS A 21 5.15 -24.00 10.63
C HIS A 21 3.99 -24.27 11.60
N ASP A 22 4.22 -24.17 12.92
CA ASP A 22 3.25 -24.62 13.95
C ASP A 22 2.37 -23.51 14.58
N LYS A 23 2.52 -22.22 14.23
CA LYS A 23 1.68 -21.16 14.81
C LYS A 23 1.26 -20.11 13.80
N GLN A 24 -0.06 -19.91 13.72
CA GLN A 24 -0.76 -18.71 13.24
C GLN A 24 0.16 -17.48 13.25
N LEU A 25 0.50 -16.98 12.06
CA LEU A 25 1.22 -15.72 11.86
C LEU A 25 0.43 -14.59 12.52
N THR A 26 0.85 -14.19 13.72
CA THR A 26 0.35 -12.98 14.36
C THR A 26 0.94 -11.75 13.68
N GLU A 27 0.15 -10.68 13.62
CA GLU A 27 0.52 -9.35 13.12
C GLU A 27 1.86 -8.82 13.68
N GLN A 28 2.31 -9.32 14.83
CA GLN A 28 3.63 -9.04 15.42
C GLN A 28 4.80 -9.63 14.63
N ALA A 29 4.63 -10.76 13.93
CA ALA A 29 5.64 -11.32 13.03
C ALA A 29 5.73 -10.50 11.74
N VAL A 30 4.60 -10.03 11.20
CA VAL A 30 4.55 -9.15 10.02
C VAL A 30 5.14 -7.77 10.36
N ALA A 31 4.82 -7.21 11.53
CA ALA A 31 5.43 -5.99 12.03
C ALA A 31 6.93 -6.13 12.30
N LYS A 32 7.38 -7.30 12.76
CA LYS A 32 8.81 -7.57 12.96
C LYS A 32 9.54 -7.81 11.63
N ILE A 33 8.91 -8.47 10.66
CA ILE A 33 9.40 -8.65 9.28
C ILE A 33 9.45 -7.30 8.56
N LEU A 34 8.46 -6.43 8.75
CA LEU A 34 8.47 -5.06 8.24
C LEU A 34 9.44 -4.19 9.04
N GLU A 35 9.58 -4.32 10.35
CA GLU A 35 10.68 -3.66 11.08
C GLU A 35 12.05 -4.16 10.62
N GLU A 36 12.20 -5.43 10.24
CA GLU A 36 13.44 -6.02 9.74
C GLU A 36 13.68 -5.65 8.25
N ASN A 37 12.64 -5.46 7.44
CA ASN A 37 12.71 -5.02 6.03
C ASN A 37 12.72 -3.48 5.85
N LEU A 38 12.11 -2.73 6.78
CA LEU A 38 12.12 -1.26 6.85
C LEU A 38 13.31 -0.75 7.68
N LYS A 39 14.03 -1.63 8.40
CA LYS A 39 15.33 -1.29 8.97
C LYS A 39 16.39 -1.39 7.88
N ASN A 40 16.83 -0.19 7.52
CA ASN A 40 18.03 0.16 6.77
C ASN A 40 17.80 0.26 5.26
N MET A 41 17.45 1.47 4.80
CA MET A 41 18.34 2.04 3.79
C MET A 41 19.74 2.09 4.41
N SER A 42 20.72 1.47 3.77
CA SER A 42 22.10 1.73 4.12
C SER A 42 22.37 3.22 4.00
N LYS A 43 23.27 3.78 4.83
CA LYS A 43 23.80 5.15 4.65
C LYS A 43 24.32 5.40 3.22
N LYS A 44 24.59 4.34 2.45
CA LYS A 44 25.07 4.35 1.08
C LYS A 44 23.95 4.64 0.06
N GLU A 45 22.75 4.11 0.27
CA GLU A 45 21.59 4.33 -0.63
C GLU A 45 20.94 5.72 -0.45
N LEU A 46 21.04 6.30 0.75
CA LEU A 46 20.54 7.66 0.99
C LEU A 46 21.40 8.74 0.31
N ASN A 47 22.69 8.45 0.09
CA ASN A 47 23.59 9.30 -0.68
C ASN A 47 23.29 9.30 -2.18
N GLU A 48 22.61 8.28 -2.72
CA GLU A 48 22.19 8.23 -4.13
C GLU A 48 20.90 9.02 -4.40
N ARG A 49 20.28 9.59 -3.36
CA ARG A 49 19.02 10.34 -3.41
C ARG A 49 19.13 11.68 -2.68
N GLU A 50 20.13 12.48 -3.08
CA GLU A 50 20.43 13.80 -2.50
C GLU A 50 19.19 14.68 -2.31
N GLN A 51 18.22 14.62 -3.23
CA GLN A 51 17.02 15.47 -3.20
C GLN A 51 16.06 15.08 -2.08
N ILE A 52 15.88 13.78 -1.78
CA ILE A 52 15.07 13.34 -0.63
C ILE A 52 15.78 13.77 0.67
N GLN A 53 17.10 13.61 0.74
CA GLN A 53 17.87 14.07 1.89
C GLN A 53 17.79 15.59 2.08
N LYS A 54 17.79 16.37 0.99
CA LYS A 54 17.57 17.83 1.04
C LYS A 54 16.22 18.16 1.67
N VAL A 55 15.14 17.50 1.25
CA VAL A 55 13.82 17.67 1.91
C VAL A 55 13.91 17.36 3.41
N LEU A 56 14.50 16.21 3.78
CA LEU A 56 14.62 15.81 5.19
C LEU A 56 15.54 16.73 6.01
N ASN A 57 16.53 17.36 5.40
CA ASN A 57 17.45 18.29 6.09
C ASN A 57 16.74 19.53 6.67
N VAL A 58 15.55 19.85 6.16
CA VAL A 58 14.74 20.99 6.60
C VAL A 58 13.40 20.56 7.18
N ALA A 59 13.26 19.27 7.52
CA ALA A 59 12.03 18.66 7.98
C ALA A 59 11.91 18.53 9.51
N SER A 60 12.71 19.27 10.29
CA SER A 60 12.60 19.25 11.76
C SER A 60 11.20 19.63 12.24
N LYS A 61 10.63 18.80 13.12
CA LYS A 61 9.34 19.06 13.80
C LYS A 61 9.35 20.31 14.70
N LYS A 62 10.53 20.89 14.95
CA LYS A 62 10.69 22.17 15.67
C LYS A 62 10.68 23.38 14.74
N ASN A 63 10.58 23.19 13.42
CA ASN A 63 10.61 24.25 12.40
C ASN A 63 11.84 25.18 12.49
N ASN A 64 12.96 24.64 12.95
CA ASN A 64 14.23 25.38 13.13
C ASN A 64 15.19 25.23 11.93
N GLY A 65 14.75 24.63 10.82
CA GLY A 65 15.61 24.37 9.66
C GLY A 65 16.64 23.27 9.87
N GLU A 66 16.51 22.48 10.94
CA GLU A 66 17.35 21.31 11.19
C GLU A 66 16.78 20.04 10.54
N ILE A 67 17.61 18.99 10.58
CA ILE A 67 17.31 17.67 10.04
C ILE A 67 16.09 17.07 10.75
N GLY A 68 15.07 16.75 9.97
CA GLY A 68 13.96 15.89 10.36
C GLY A 68 14.37 14.42 10.30
N LYS A 69 14.05 13.69 11.37
CA LYS A 69 14.32 12.25 11.47
C LYS A 69 13.02 11.49 11.76
N PRO A 70 12.29 11.04 10.72
CA PRO A 70 11.24 10.05 10.88
C PRO A 70 11.77 8.80 11.59
N ASP A 71 10.90 8.10 12.32
CA ASP A 71 11.25 6.85 12.99
C ASP A 71 11.51 5.73 11.98
N LEU A 72 10.81 5.76 10.83
CA LEU A 72 10.96 4.82 9.73
C LEU A 72 11.10 5.57 8.40
N ILE A 73 11.99 5.07 7.53
CA ILE A 73 12.17 5.55 6.16
C ILE A 73 12.47 4.33 5.30
N TYR A 74 11.67 4.13 4.24
CA TYR A 74 11.87 3.10 3.23
C TYR A 74 11.72 3.71 1.85
N TYR A 75 12.59 3.31 0.92
CA TYR A 75 12.55 3.80 -0.44
C TYR A 75 12.77 2.68 -1.44
N ASN A 76 11.82 2.50 -2.37
CA ASN A 76 11.98 1.65 -3.54
C ASN A 76 12.24 2.52 -4.77
N ALA A 77 13.44 2.36 -5.35
CA ALA A 77 13.89 3.10 -6.52
C ALA A 77 13.16 2.74 -7.81
N GLU A 78 12.86 1.45 -8.01
CA GLU A 78 12.20 0.93 -9.21
C GLU A 78 10.77 1.46 -9.31
N ASN A 79 10.07 1.47 -8.18
CA ASN A 79 8.67 1.89 -8.11
C ASN A 79 8.49 3.37 -7.73
N ASN A 80 9.59 4.08 -7.46
CA ASN A 80 9.63 5.45 -6.96
C ASN A 80 8.73 5.66 -5.72
N LEU A 81 8.73 4.69 -4.82
CA LEU A 81 7.90 4.66 -3.61
C LEU A 81 8.73 5.07 -2.40
N LEU A 82 8.31 6.10 -1.67
CA LEU A 82 8.91 6.51 -0.40
C LEU A 82 7.88 6.33 0.71
N ILE A 83 8.23 5.54 1.72
CA ILE A 83 7.43 5.32 2.92
C ILE A 83 8.15 5.99 4.09
N LEU A 84 7.45 6.89 4.78
CA LEU A 84 7.89 7.51 6.02
C LEU A 84 7.02 6.99 7.16
N GLY A 85 7.58 6.82 8.36
CA GLY A 85 6.82 6.37 9.52
C GLY A 85 7.17 7.10 10.81
N GLU A 86 6.16 7.25 11.66
CA GLU A 86 6.25 7.79 13.01
C GLU A 86 5.56 6.85 13.99
N VAL A 87 6.24 6.50 15.09
CA VAL A 87 5.77 5.55 16.08
C VAL A 87 5.70 6.19 17.46
N LYS A 88 4.59 5.97 18.19
CA LYS A 88 4.46 6.38 19.58
C LYS A 88 4.08 5.20 20.49
N PRO A 89 4.50 5.23 21.77
CA PRO A 89 4.36 4.08 22.67
C PRO A 89 2.94 3.86 23.22
N SER A 90 1.94 4.66 22.80
CA SER A 90 0.58 4.58 23.32
C SER A 90 -0.43 5.18 22.35
N ILE A 91 -1.63 4.58 22.30
CA ILE A 91 -2.78 5.09 21.52
C ILE A 91 -3.18 6.52 21.92
N ASN A 92 -2.87 6.94 23.15
CA ASN A 92 -3.10 8.31 23.61
C ASN A 92 -2.25 9.35 22.86
N PHE A 93 -1.21 8.90 22.16
CA PHE A 93 -0.33 9.70 21.31
C PHE A 93 -0.57 9.44 19.82
N HIS A 94 -1.70 8.84 19.44
CA HIS A 94 -1.97 8.55 18.04
C HIS A 94 -2.18 9.82 17.21
N LYS A 95 -3.06 10.72 17.69
CA LYS A 95 -3.46 11.94 16.98
C LYS A 95 -3.81 13.03 17.98
N SER A 96 -3.51 14.29 17.68
CA SER A 96 -3.99 15.41 18.49
C SER A 96 -5.51 15.56 18.42
N LYS A 97 -6.09 16.25 19.41
CA LYS A 97 -7.54 16.50 19.44
C LYS A 97 -7.98 17.54 18.40
N ILE A 98 -7.12 18.49 18.08
CA ILE A 98 -7.39 19.63 17.21
C ILE A 98 -6.41 19.57 16.04
N LEU A 99 -6.89 19.15 14.86
CA LEU A 99 -6.05 19.00 13.67
C LEU A 99 -5.49 20.32 13.14
N SER A 100 -6.17 21.45 13.39
CA SER A 100 -5.69 22.78 13.00
C SER A 100 -4.53 23.29 13.86
N GLU A 101 -4.25 22.63 14.98
CA GLU A 101 -3.14 22.93 15.89
C GLU A 101 -2.29 21.67 16.10
N PRO A 102 -1.63 21.17 15.04
CA PRO A 102 -0.88 19.93 15.13
C PRO A 102 0.28 20.08 16.11
N VAL A 103 0.59 19.00 16.84
CA VAL A 103 1.76 18.90 17.73
C VAL A 103 2.63 17.73 17.25
N PRO A 104 3.42 17.92 16.16
CA PRO A 104 4.12 16.84 15.45
C PRO A 104 5.10 16.04 16.31
N ILE A 105 5.64 16.66 17.36
CA ILE A 105 6.57 16.03 18.31
C ILE A 105 5.84 14.99 19.17
N LYS A 106 4.59 15.28 19.54
CA LYS A 106 3.82 14.54 20.54
C LYS A 106 2.99 13.41 19.93
N TYR A 107 2.43 13.61 18.75
CA TYR A 107 1.48 12.67 18.14
C TYR A 107 2.00 12.07 16.84
N CYS A 108 1.76 10.78 16.58
CA CYS A 108 2.28 10.14 15.36
C CYS A 108 1.60 10.63 14.07
N VAL A 109 0.29 10.84 14.07
CA VAL A 109 -0.44 11.39 12.91
C VAL A 109 0.06 12.80 12.57
N ASP A 110 0.18 13.66 13.57
CA ASP A 110 0.69 15.02 13.39
C ASP A 110 2.14 15.00 12.90
N GLY A 111 2.95 14.08 13.42
CA GLY A 111 4.33 13.86 13.03
C GLY A 111 4.48 13.45 11.57
N ILE A 112 3.65 12.51 11.10
CA ILE A 112 3.74 12.04 9.72
C ILE A 112 3.21 13.08 8.73
N ILE A 113 2.11 13.77 9.06
CA ILE A 113 1.58 14.88 8.25
C ILE A 113 2.63 16.00 8.12
N HIS A 114 3.35 16.30 9.20
CA HIS A 114 4.47 17.25 9.16
C HIS A 114 5.54 16.82 8.15
N TYR A 115 6.00 15.57 8.19
CA TYR A 115 7.01 15.09 7.24
C TYR A 115 6.53 15.11 5.79
N LEU A 116 5.30 14.67 5.53
CA LEU A 116 4.72 14.72 4.19
C LEU A 116 4.63 16.16 3.67
N ASN A 117 4.17 17.11 4.50
CA ASN A 117 4.13 18.53 4.14
C ASN A 117 5.51 19.13 3.84
N CYS A 118 6.61 18.55 4.32
CA CYS A 118 7.95 19.03 3.99
C CYS A 118 8.29 18.84 2.51
N PHE A 119 7.61 17.92 1.83
CA PHE A 119 7.75 17.74 0.38
C PHE A 119 7.01 18.83 -0.41
N ASP A 120 6.10 19.60 0.20
CA ASP A 120 5.39 20.67 -0.51
C ASP A 120 6.34 21.78 -1.00
N ARG A 121 6.05 22.29 -2.19
CA ARG A 121 6.81 23.39 -2.82
C ARG A 121 6.87 24.62 -1.93
N ASN A 122 5.77 24.99 -1.27
CA ASN A 122 5.74 26.18 -0.41
C ASN A 122 6.56 26.01 0.86
N HIS A 123 6.71 24.77 1.34
CA HIS A 123 7.63 24.49 2.44
C HIS A 123 9.08 24.65 1.99
N LEU A 124 9.46 24.02 0.87
CA LEU A 124 10.82 24.04 0.35
C LEU A 124 11.28 25.44 -0.11
N LEU A 125 10.37 26.27 -0.60
CA LEU A 125 10.62 27.68 -0.96
C LEU A 125 11.20 28.53 0.20
N LYS A 126 10.98 28.12 1.46
CA LYS A 126 11.51 28.81 2.64
C LYS A 126 13.00 28.59 2.83
N TYR A 127 13.54 27.51 2.27
CA TYR A 127 14.90 27.05 2.54
C TYR A 127 15.81 27.05 1.30
N TYR A 128 15.23 26.91 0.10
CA TYR A 128 15.98 26.77 -1.15
C TYR A 128 15.73 27.91 -2.12
N LYS A 129 16.79 28.31 -2.84
CA LYS A 129 16.69 29.28 -3.94
C LYS A 129 15.97 28.65 -5.13
N LYS A 130 15.36 29.49 -5.97
CA LYS A 130 14.55 29.07 -7.14
C LYS A 130 15.21 27.95 -7.97
N HIS A 131 16.47 28.10 -8.36
CA HIS A 131 17.17 27.09 -9.19
C HIS A 131 17.26 25.74 -8.49
N GLU A 132 17.76 25.71 -7.26
CA GLU A 132 17.90 24.48 -6.47
C GLU A 132 16.54 23.84 -6.15
N LEU A 133 15.52 24.66 -5.90
CA LEU A 133 14.17 24.18 -5.69
C LEU A 133 13.65 23.41 -6.91
N GLU A 134 13.80 23.96 -8.13
CA GLU A 134 13.33 23.24 -9.33
C GLU A 134 14.08 21.92 -9.55
N GLU A 135 15.37 21.85 -9.21
CA GLU A 135 16.14 20.61 -9.27
C GLU A 135 15.63 19.55 -8.29
N ILE A 136 15.31 19.96 -7.05
CA ILE A 136 14.71 19.08 -6.05
C ILE A 136 13.35 18.59 -6.56
N LEU A 137 12.47 19.52 -6.94
CA LEU A 137 11.10 19.22 -7.39
C LEU A 137 11.07 18.29 -8.61
N ALA A 138 11.96 18.49 -9.57
CA ALA A 138 12.06 17.64 -10.76
C ALA A 138 12.34 16.16 -10.41
N LYS A 139 12.92 15.88 -9.23
CA LYS A 139 13.25 14.52 -8.78
C LYS A 139 12.24 13.95 -7.79
N ILE A 140 11.52 14.80 -7.05
CA ILE A 140 10.56 14.34 -6.03
C ILE A 140 9.10 14.36 -6.51
N LYS A 141 8.77 15.05 -7.61
CA LYS A 141 7.39 15.20 -8.08
C LYS A 141 6.69 13.88 -8.43
N ASP A 142 7.46 12.91 -8.94
CA ASP A 142 6.92 11.62 -9.38
C ASP A 142 6.96 10.58 -8.24
N LEU A 143 7.32 10.99 -7.02
CA LEU A 143 7.36 10.08 -5.87
C LEU A 143 5.95 9.70 -5.44
N LYS A 144 5.76 8.40 -5.21
CA LYS A 144 4.62 7.85 -4.49
C LYS A 144 4.94 7.94 -3.00
N LEU A 145 4.40 8.93 -2.29
CA LEU A 145 4.69 9.13 -0.87
C LEU A 145 3.64 8.44 0.00
N ILE A 146 4.08 7.57 0.89
CA ILE A 146 3.25 6.97 1.94
C ILE A 146 3.73 7.46 3.29
N GLY A 147 2.77 7.87 4.13
CA GLY A 147 3.00 8.14 5.53
C GLY A 147 2.34 7.10 6.42
N LEU A 148 3.08 6.57 7.38
CA LEU A 148 2.57 5.64 8.40
C LEU A 148 2.65 6.27 9.79
N ALA A 149 1.50 6.35 10.47
CA ALA A 149 1.43 6.72 11.87
C ALA A 149 1.02 5.51 12.69
N ALA A 150 1.92 4.98 13.52
CA ALA A 150 1.67 3.80 14.33
C ALA A 150 1.74 4.09 15.82
N THR A 151 0.89 3.41 16.58
CA THR A 151 1.04 3.32 18.04
C THR A 151 1.28 1.89 18.45
N ASP A 152 2.36 1.69 19.20
CA ASP A 152 2.80 0.39 19.69
C ASP A 152 2.78 0.38 21.22
N ASP A 153 1.97 -0.49 21.80
CA ASP A 153 2.04 -0.79 23.22
C ASP A 153 3.01 -1.95 23.39
N ARG A 154 4.20 -1.68 23.94
CA ARG A 154 5.31 -2.64 24.13
C ARG A 154 4.92 -4.00 24.73
N ARG A 155 3.76 -4.10 25.39
CA ARG A 155 3.22 -5.35 25.96
C ARG A 155 2.34 -6.17 25.01
N ASN A 156 1.76 -5.52 24.00
CA ASN A 156 0.71 -6.07 23.16
C ASN A 156 0.93 -5.85 21.65
N GLY A 157 2.02 -5.17 21.26
CA GLY A 157 2.30 -4.81 19.87
C GLY A 157 1.48 -3.62 19.38
N ILE A 158 1.47 -3.45 18.07
CA ILE A 158 0.78 -2.35 17.39
C ILE A 158 -0.71 -2.36 17.72
N LYS A 159 -1.20 -1.22 18.18
CA LYS A 159 -2.60 -0.99 18.54
C LYS A 159 -3.38 -0.29 17.46
N LYS A 160 -2.73 0.62 16.73
CA LYS A 160 -3.36 1.41 15.71
C LYS A 160 -2.35 1.87 14.68
N ILE A 161 -2.73 1.78 13.42
CA ILE A 161 -2.02 2.34 12.27
C ILE A 161 -2.96 3.33 11.59
N SER A 162 -2.39 4.41 11.06
CA SER A 162 -3.07 5.27 10.09
C SER A 162 -2.13 5.52 8.93
N THR A 163 -2.64 5.28 7.73
CA THR A 163 -1.90 5.39 6.49
C THR A 163 -2.33 6.64 5.75
N PHE A 164 -1.37 7.33 5.17
CA PHE A 164 -1.54 8.56 4.40
C PHE A 164 -0.86 8.36 3.05
N SER A 165 -1.44 8.92 2.00
CA SER A 165 -0.78 9.02 0.70
C SER A 165 -0.59 10.49 0.36
N ALA A 166 0.53 10.82 -0.26
CA ALA A 166 0.76 12.16 -0.76
C ALA A 166 1.40 12.09 -2.15
N GLU A 167 0.95 12.98 -3.02
CA GLU A 167 1.44 13.07 -4.39
C GLU A 167 1.24 14.49 -4.93
N TYR A 168 2.01 14.80 -5.96
CA TYR A 168 1.76 15.98 -6.77
C TYR A 168 0.63 15.68 -7.76
N LYS A 169 -0.44 16.49 -7.73
CA LYS A 169 -1.53 16.36 -8.72
C LYS A 169 -1.17 16.99 -10.07
N ASP A 170 -0.25 17.95 -10.03
CA ASP A 170 0.37 18.64 -11.16
C ASP A 170 1.75 19.17 -10.70
N ASN A 171 2.45 19.95 -11.54
CA ASN A 171 3.79 20.46 -11.21
C ASN A 171 3.83 21.45 -10.01
N VAL A 172 2.69 21.74 -9.38
CA VAL A 172 2.55 22.82 -8.39
C VAL A 172 1.80 22.38 -7.13
N SER A 173 0.70 21.65 -7.27
CA SER A 173 -0.19 21.28 -6.18
C SER A 173 0.20 19.93 -5.57
N PHE A 174 0.54 20.00 -4.29
CA PHE A 174 0.81 18.85 -3.45
C PHE A 174 -0.42 18.53 -2.62
N ALA A 175 -0.90 17.29 -2.69
CA ALA A 175 -2.06 16.86 -1.93
C ALA A 175 -1.68 15.72 -1.01
N ILE A 176 -2.07 15.84 0.27
CA ILE A 176 -2.07 14.73 1.21
C ILE A 176 -3.51 14.22 1.28
N ASP A 177 -3.73 13.03 0.74
CA ASP A 177 -4.98 12.34 0.93
C ASP A 177 -4.90 11.46 2.18
N ILE A 178 -5.76 11.80 3.13
CA ILE A 178 -6.09 10.95 4.26
C ILE A 178 -7.09 9.94 3.71
N ASP A 179 -6.61 8.86 3.11
CA ASP A 179 -7.50 7.90 2.48
C ASP A 179 -8.37 7.20 3.54
N PRO A 180 -9.70 7.42 3.57
CA PRO A 180 -10.59 6.71 4.48
C PRO A 180 -10.74 5.23 4.10
N VAL A 181 -10.34 4.81 2.89
CA VAL A 181 -10.38 3.42 2.42
C VAL A 181 -9.32 2.56 3.12
N LEU A 182 -8.31 3.20 3.71
CA LEU A 182 -7.21 2.53 4.41
C LEU A 182 -7.40 2.58 5.93
N ASP A 183 -8.58 2.22 6.45
CA ASP A 183 -8.72 1.81 7.86
C ASP A 183 -8.06 0.43 8.08
N VAL A 184 -6.82 0.31 7.60
CA VAL A 184 -6.01 -0.89 7.69
C VAL A 184 -5.40 -0.90 9.08
N LYS A 185 -5.90 -1.81 9.91
CA LYS A 185 -5.34 -2.05 11.26
C LYS A 185 -3.97 -2.73 11.21
N THR A 186 -3.55 -3.15 10.02
CA THR A 186 -2.31 -3.88 9.73
C THR A 186 -1.46 -3.13 8.71
N PHE A 187 -0.17 -3.43 8.69
CA PHE A 187 0.68 -2.98 7.60
C PHE A 187 0.34 -3.74 6.31
N LEU A 188 0.56 -3.08 5.18
CA LEU A 188 0.39 -3.62 3.85
C LEU A 188 1.74 -4.09 3.28
N ASN A 189 1.69 -4.92 2.24
CA ASN A 189 2.88 -5.18 1.44
C ASN A 189 3.14 -4.03 0.45
N GLU A 190 4.26 -4.07 -0.27
CA GLU A 190 4.60 -3.01 -1.21
C GLU A 190 3.59 -2.86 -2.35
N GLU A 191 3.14 -3.97 -2.94
CA GLU A 191 2.18 -3.98 -4.04
C GLU A 191 0.86 -3.32 -3.64
N ASP A 192 0.37 -3.63 -2.44
CA ASP A 192 -0.81 -3.03 -1.85
C ASP A 192 -0.64 -1.51 -1.66
N TYR A 193 0.55 -1.05 -1.25
CA TYR A 193 0.84 0.39 -1.17
C TYR A 193 0.86 1.06 -2.56
N LEU A 194 1.42 0.39 -3.58
CA LEU A 194 1.41 0.89 -4.95
C LEU A 194 -0.01 0.95 -5.53
N ASN A 195 -0.85 -0.02 -5.18
CA ASN A 195 -2.24 -0.08 -5.60
C ASN A 195 -3.08 1.11 -5.10
N ILE A 196 -2.68 1.77 -4.00
CA ILE A 196 -3.32 3.01 -3.55
C ILE A 196 -3.24 4.09 -4.64
N PHE A 197 -2.08 4.22 -5.30
CA PHE A 197 -1.88 5.21 -6.36
C PHE A 197 -2.50 4.75 -7.68
N ALA A 198 -2.46 3.44 -7.97
CA ALA A 198 -3.13 2.88 -9.15
C ALA A 198 -4.64 3.15 -9.11
N LYS A 199 -5.29 2.96 -7.95
CA LYS A 199 -6.73 3.23 -7.77
C LYS A 199 -7.12 4.70 -8.00
N LYS A 200 -6.18 5.63 -7.83
CA LYS A 200 -6.41 7.06 -8.07
C LYS A 200 -6.25 7.48 -9.52
N SER A 201 -5.59 6.65 -10.34
CA SER A 201 -5.39 6.90 -11.76
C SER A 201 -6.72 7.08 -12.49
N ASN A 202 -6.71 7.90 -13.54
CA ASN A 202 -7.88 8.01 -14.42
C ASN A 202 -8.22 6.68 -15.07
N ASP A 203 -7.24 5.81 -15.32
CA ASP A 203 -7.44 4.49 -15.89
C ASP A 203 -8.28 3.60 -14.98
N TYR A 204 -8.01 3.60 -13.67
CA TYR A 204 -8.85 2.87 -12.71
C TYR A 204 -10.27 3.45 -12.66
N LYS A 205 -10.44 4.77 -12.66
CA LYS A 205 -11.78 5.39 -12.69
C LYS A 205 -12.54 5.00 -13.96
N ASN A 206 -11.86 5.00 -15.11
CA ASN A 206 -12.44 4.58 -16.37
C ASN A 206 -12.82 3.10 -16.34
N MET A 207 -11.96 2.24 -15.78
CA MET A 207 -12.24 0.82 -15.59
C MET A 207 -13.46 0.59 -14.68
N VAL A 208 -13.56 1.31 -13.56
CA VAL A 208 -14.73 1.22 -12.66
C VAL A 208 -16.01 1.66 -13.38
N ASN A 209 -15.96 2.80 -14.09
CA ASN A 209 -17.10 3.27 -14.88
C ASN A 209 -17.51 2.27 -15.96
N GLU A 210 -16.53 1.62 -16.59
CA GLU A 210 -16.77 0.58 -17.59
C GLU A 210 -17.41 -0.66 -16.95
N VAL A 211 -16.90 -1.11 -15.80
CA VAL A 211 -17.49 -2.21 -15.02
C VAL A 211 -18.92 -1.89 -14.60
N ASP A 212 -19.20 -0.68 -14.14
CA ASP A 212 -20.55 -0.24 -13.79
C ASP A 212 -21.48 -0.24 -15.01
N LYS A 213 -20.99 0.23 -16.15
CA LYS A 213 -21.74 0.22 -17.42
C LYS A 213 -22.05 -1.22 -17.85
N VAL A 214 -21.04 -2.09 -17.89
CA VAL A 214 -21.20 -3.50 -18.26
C VAL A 214 -22.14 -4.21 -17.29
N SER A 215 -22.02 -3.96 -15.98
CA SER A 215 -22.90 -4.54 -14.97
C SER A 215 -24.37 -4.13 -15.18
N ASN A 216 -24.61 -2.87 -15.54
CA ASN A 216 -25.95 -2.39 -15.87
C ASN A 216 -26.50 -3.06 -17.14
N GLU A 217 -25.67 -3.23 -18.17
CA GLU A 217 -26.04 -3.94 -19.41
C GLU A 217 -26.38 -5.41 -19.12
N VAL A 218 -25.54 -6.13 -18.38
CA VAL A 218 -25.78 -7.52 -17.95
C VAL A 218 -27.09 -7.63 -17.18
N ASN A 219 -27.31 -6.75 -16.20
CA ASN A 219 -28.55 -6.75 -15.43
C ASN A 219 -29.79 -6.50 -16.31
N ASN A 220 -29.68 -5.63 -17.32
CA ASN A 220 -30.76 -5.40 -18.28
C ASN A 220 -31.01 -6.63 -19.16
N MET A 221 -29.95 -7.31 -19.63
CA MET A 221 -30.08 -8.56 -20.40
C MET A 221 -30.77 -9.66 -19.57
N LEU A 222 -30.38 -9.82 -18.31
CA LEU A 222 -30.96 -10.82 -17.40
C LEU A 222 -32.45 -10.57 -17.11
N ARG A 223 -32.97 -9.35 -17.28
CA ARG A 223 -34.41 -9.09 -17.10
C ARG A 223 -35.29 -9.91 -18.03
N SER A 224 -34.78 -10.26 -19.22
CA SER A 224 -35.46 -11.13 -20.18
C SER A 224 -35.51 -12.60 -19.77
N ILE A 225 -34.69 -12.99 -18.78
CA ILE A 225 -34.64 -14.33 -18.22
C ILE A 225 -35.55 -14.39 -17.00
N ASP A 226 -36.19 -15.55 -16.81
CA ASP A 226 -36.96 -15.83 -15.61
C ASP A 226 -36.11 -15.62 -14.35
N SER A 227 -36.71 -14.94 -13.36
CA SER A 227 -36.03 -14.50 -12.14
C SER A 227 -35.36 -15.61 -11.35
N GLN A 228 -35.87 -16.84 -11.40
CA GLN A 228 -35.30 -17.99 -10.68
C GLN A 228 -34.01 -18.49 -11.35
N PHE A 229 -33.86 -18.28 -12.66
CA PHE A 229 -32.70 -18.74 -13.42
C PHE A 229 -31.59 -17.68 -13.50
N ARG A 230 -31.87 -16.40 -13.25
CA ARG A 230 -30.85 -15.33 -13.26
C ARG A 230 -29.64 -15.63 -12.37
N PRO A 231 -29.80 -16.06 -11.10
CA PRO A 231 -28.67 -16.38 -10.24
C PRO A 231 -27.82 -17.53 -10.79
N ILE A 232 -28.46 -18.51 -11.45
CA ILE A 232 -27.80 -19.68 -12.04
C ILE A 232 -26.94 -19.24 -13.23
N VAL A 233 -27.49 -18.45 -14.14
CA VAL A 233 -26.77 -17.93 -15.32
C VAL A 233 -25.60 -17.04 -14.89
N LEU A 234 -25.82 -16.16 -13.89
CA LEU A 234 -24.76 -15.29 -13.38
C LEU A 234 -23.60 -16.09 -12.76
N SER A 235 -23.93 -17.08 -11.93
CA SER A 235 -22.94 -17.95 -11.29
C SER A 235 -22.17 -18.75 -12.35
N GLY A 236 -22.87 -19.30 -13.35
CA GLY A 236 -22.24 -19.99 -14.47
C GLY A 236 -21.27 -19.09 -15.24
N GLY A 237 -21.65 -17.85 -15.53
CA GLY A 237 -20.79 -16.83 -16.16
C GLY A 237 -19.52 -16.53 -15.37
N ILE A 238 -19.64 -16.35 -14.06
CA ILE A 238 -18.48 -16.10 -13.21
C ILE A 238 -17.54 -17.31 -13.20
N ILE A 239 -18.10 -18.52 -13.11
CA ILE A 239 -17.31 -19.77 -13.12
C ILE A 239 -16.65 -19.96 -14.49
N SER A 240 -17.32 -19.67 -15.60
CA SER A 240 -16.76 -19.87 -16.94
C SER A 240 -15.65 -18.88 -17.29
N LEU A 241 -15.62 -17.71 -16.65
CA LEU A 241 -14.56 -16.71 -16.80
C LEU A 241 -13.32 -16.99 -15.92
N PHE A 242 -13.40 -17.97 -15.02
CA PHE A 242 -12.30 -18.29 -14.11
C PHE A 242 -11.21 -19.10 -14.82
N THR A 243 -9.95 -18.66 -14.74
CA THR A 243 -8.80 -19.30 -15.41
C THR A 243 -7.81 -19.77 -14.34
N ASN A 244 -7.89 -21.04 -13.94
CA ASN A 244 -7.03 -21.63 -12.89
C ASN A 244 -6.42 -22.96 -13.39
N ASP A 245 -5.16 -23.02 -13.83
CA ASP A 245 -4.44 -24.27 -14.20
C ASP A 245 -5.33 -25.31 -14.93
N THR A 246 -6.27 -24.85 -15.76
CA THR A 246 -7.22 -25.64 -16.54
C THR A 246 -7.18 -25.13 -17.97
N ASP A 247 -7.45 -26.02 -18.93
CA ASP A 247 -7.60 -25.68 -20.35
C ASP A 247 -8.91 -24.92 -20.63
N ASN A 248 -9.39 -24.11 -19.67
CA ASN A 248 -10.58 -23.29 -19.86
C ASN A 248 -10.31 -22.18 -20.88
N ASN A 249 -10.71 -22.42 -22.12
CA ASN A 249 -10.54 -21.53 -23.26
C ASN A 249 -11.81 -20.74 -23.61
N PHE A 250 -12.86 -20.82 -22.78
CA PHE A 250 -14.14 -20.17 -23.04
C PHE A 250 -14.00 -18.68 -23.32
N LYS A 251 -13.17 -17.99 -22.53
CA LYS A 251 -12.88 -16.55 -22.69
C LYS A 251 -12.25 -16.24 -24.06
N ASP A 252 -11.37 -17.09 -24.53
CA ASP A 252 -10.61 -16.89 -25.77
C ASP A 252 -11.44 -17.24 -27.02
N ASN A 253 -12.37 -18.18 -26.87
CA ASN A 253 -13.22 -18.65 -27.96
C ASN A 253 -14.57 -17.93 -28.06
N PHE A 254 -14.97 -17.17 -27.03
CA PHE A 254 -16.28 -16.52 -26.92
C PHE A 254 -16.73 -15.79 -28.20
N ASN A 255 -15.81 -15.04 -28.84
CA ASN A 255 -16.13 -14.25 -30.04
C ASN A 255 -16.12 -15.05 -31.34
N ASN A 256 -15.62 -16.28 -31.33
CA ASN A 256 -15.35 -17.08 -32.53
C ASN A 256 -16.32 -18.27 -32.68
N LEU A 257 -17.20 -18.50 -31.70
CA LEU A 257 -18.16 -19.59 -31.68
C LEU A 257 -19.56 -19.11 -32.10
N ASP A 258 -20.31 -19.99 -32.78
CA ASP A 258 -21.74 -19.78 -32.97
C ASP A 258 -22.51 -19.96 -31.65
N LYS A 259 -23.80 -19.61 -31.63
CA LYS A 259 -24.61 -19.59 -30.40
C LYS A 259 -24.72 -20.96 -29.72
N GLU A 260 -24.76 -22.03 -30.50
CA GLU A 260 -24.97 -23.38 -29.98
C GLU A 260 -23.66 -23.91 -29.40
N SER A 261 -22.57 -23.74 -30.14
CA SER A 261 -21.21 -24.05 -29.70
C SER A 261 -20.80 -23.23 -28.46
N LEU A 262 -21.21 -21.97 -28.39
CA LEU A 262 -20.97 -21.10 -27.23
C LEU A 262 -21.66 -21.64 -25.97
N PHE A 263 -22.89 -22.15 -26.13
CA PHE A 263 -23.63 -22.72 -25.01
C PHE A 263 -22.99 -24.02 -24.53
N GLU A 264 -22.54 -24.88 -25.44
CA GLU A 264 -21.82 -26.10 -25.09
C GLU A 264 -20.49 -25.80 -24.38
N ASP A 265 -19.71 -24.86 -24.91
CA ASP A 265 -18.42 -24.44 -24.35
C ASP A 265 -18.58 -23.80 -22.96
N PHE A 266 -19.65 -23.02 -22.76
CA PHE A 266 -20.02 -22.46 -21.46
C PHE A 266 -20.24 -23.54 -20.39
N PHE A 267 -21.03 -24.58 -20.69
CA PHE A 267 -21.27 -25.67 -19.74
C PHE A 267 -20.05 -26.56 -19.54
N ALA A 268 -19.25 -26.78 -20.59
CA ALA A 268 -18.00 -27.51 -20.50
C ALA A 268 -17.03 -26.81 -19.53
N SER A 269 -16.85 -25.51 -19.69
CA SER A 269 -16.03 -24.66 -18.82
C SER A 269 -16.49 -24.70 -17.35
N ILE A 270 -17.80 -24.55 -17.09
CA ILE A 270 -18.34 -24.67 -15.73
C ILE A 270 -18.03 -26.04 -15.12
N LYS A 271 -18.22 -27.11 -15.89
CA LYS A 271 -17.97 -28.48 -15.43
C LYS A 271 -16.50 -28.72 -15.13
N GLU A 272 -15.58 -28.15 -15.88
CA GLU A 272 -14.14 -28.27 -15.62
C GLU A 272 -13.73 -27.53 -14.35
N ASN A 273 -14.21 -26.30 -14.17
CA ASN A 273 -13.87 -25.49 -13.00
C ASN A 273 -14.49 -26.01 -11.69
N LEU A 274 -15.61 -26.76 -11.75
CA LEU A 274 -16.24 -27.40 -10.58
C LEU A 274 -15.64 -28.75 -10.16
N LYS A 275 -14.73 -29.35 -10.93
CA LYS A 275 -14.10 -30.65 -10.61
C LYS A 275 -12.93 -30.56 -9.62
N LYS A 276 -12.47 -29.35 -9.30
CA LYS A 276 -11.45 -29.08 -8.28
C LYS A 276 -12.12 -28.68 -6.96
#